data_AF-A0A1X1MYX6-F1
#
_entry.id   AF-A0A1X1MYX6-F1
#
_cell.length_a   1.000
_cell.length_b   1.000
_cell.length_c   1.000
_cell.angle_alpha   90.00
_cell.angle_beta   90.00
_cell.angle_gamma   90.00
#
_symmetry.space_group_name_H-M   'P 1'
#
loop_
_entity.id
_entity.type
_entity.pdbx_description
1 polymer ?
#
loop_
_entity_poly.entity_id
_entity_poly.type
_entity_poly.pdbx_seq_one_letter_code
_entity_poly.pdbx_strand_id
1 'polypeptide(L)'
;MIKNALPIAVFSSVLAMMVYPFLSSDTAVAISHELTPVEIEIETVTVDNDKPNFAAISEVTEKKQAFFDYLRVSVDVENKRIVAERELLTATKIAIKNNAVITKEQQANLARLGNSYNWPIPASGIDNAWLEEMLHRVNVIPEALILTQAANESAWGTSRFAVQANNYFGQWCFSKGCGLVPEQRPEGATHEVAKFDSAQQSVNAYLMNINRNAAYSELRDIRAQMMLNQSDLTSPDAALALSQGLQRYSERGQAYIDELQTMIRFNHKFWLT
;
A
#
# COMPACT_ATOMS: atom_id res chain seq x y z
N MET A 1 -60.40 38.45 20.63
CA MET A 1 -60.65 39.13 21.92
C MET A 1 -61.62 38.28 22.74
N ILE A 2 -61.13 37.74 23.87
CA ILE A 2 -61.79 37.38 25.15
C ILE A 2 -63.04 36.46 25.03
N LYS A 3 -63.06 35.23 25.56
CA LYS A 3 -63.15 34.93 27.00
C LYS A 3 -62.75 33.49 27.38
N ASN A 4 -62.13 33.43 28.56
CA ASN A 4 -61.72 32.30 29.39
C ASN A 4 -62.81 31.26 29.67
N ALA A 5 -62.38 30.02 29.88
CA ALA A 5 -63.00 29.11 30.84
C ALA A 5 -61.96 28.12 31.40
N LEU A 6 -61.78 28.13 32.72
CA LEU A 6 -61.27 27.04 33.56
C LEU A 6 -62.45 26.57 34.43
N PRO A 7 -62.50 25.30 34.86
CA PRO A 7 -62.09 24.94 36.24
C PRO A 7 -61.34 23.58 36.30
N ILE A 8 -60.29 23.39 37.12
CA ILE A 8 -60.20 23.05 38.57
C ILE A 8 -60.90 21.75 38.99
N ALA A 9 -60.09 20.74 39.38
CA ALA A 9 -60.28 19.83 40.53
C ALA A 9 -58.98 18.98 40.71
N VAL A 10 -58.05 19.30 41.62
CA VAL A 10 -57.94 18.95 43.06
C VAL A 10 -57.42 17.52 43.35
N PHE A 11 -56.14 17.50 43.75
CA PHE A 11 -55.43 16.70 44.77
C PHE A 11 -56.00 15.38 45.31
N SER A 12 -55.13 14.35 45.34
CA SER A 12 -54.95 13.53 46.55
C SER A 12 -53.51 13.02 46.66
N SER A 13 -53.02 13.02 47.89
CA SER A 13 -51.66 12.79 48.39
C SER A 13 -51.44 11.37 48.90
N VAL A 14 -50.23 10.79 48.74
CA VAL A 14 -49.63 9.85 49.72
C VAL A 14 -48.09 9.99 49.72
N LEU A 15 -47.52 9.98 50.92
CA LEU A 15 -46.11 10.11 51.30
C LEU A 15 -45.49 8.73 51.66
N ALA A 16 -44.15 8.67 51.66
CA ALA A 16 -43.22 7.67 52.24
C ALA A 16 -42.57 6.72 51.20
N MET A 17 -41.28 6.39 51.23
CA MET A 17 -40.34 6.30 52.35
C MET A 17 -38.88 6.31 51.84
N MET A 18 -37.96 6.93 52.59
CA MET A 18 -36.51 6.91 52.34
C MET A 18 -35.89 5.51 52.56
N VAL A 19 -34.97 5.11 51.67
CA VAL A 19 -33.86 4.20 51.98
C VAL A 19 -32.61 4.69 51.21
N TYR A 20 -31.66 5.29 51.92
CA TYR A 20 -30.22 5.29 51.57
C TYR A 20 -29.58 4.12 52.37
N PRO A 21 -28.41 3.52 52.02
CA PRO A 21 -27.24 4.17 51.40
C PRO A 21 -26.41 3.29 50.42
N PHE A 22 -25.52 3.89 49.61
CA PHE A 22 -24.14 3.39 49.45
C PHE A 22 -23.27 4.41 48.72
N LEU A 23 -22.28 4.95 49.43
CA LEU A 23 -21.11 5.63 48.88
C LEU A 23 -20.14 4.56 48.37
N SER A 24 -19.79 4.61 47.08
CA SER A 24 -18.49 4.17 46.54
C SER A 24 -18.56 4.15 45.01
N SER A 25 -17.90 5.11 44.35
CA SER A 25 -17.33 4.83 43.02
C SER A 25 -15.99 5.54 42.87
N ASP A 26 -15.05 5.20 43.75
CA ASP A 26 -13.66 5.15 43.35
C ASP A 26 -13.47 3.87 42.53
N THR A 27 -13.50 3.99 41.21
CA THR A 27 -12.68 3.18 40.30
C THR A 27 -12.36 4.03 39.09
N ALA A 28 -11.40 4.94 39.26
CA ALA A 28 -10.53 5.29 38.15
C ALA A 28 -9.86 3.98 37.71
N VAL A 29 -10.41 3.32 36.68
CA VAL A 29 -9.72 2.24 35.99
C VAL A 29 -8.55 2.90 35.26
N ALA A 30 -7.40 2.86 35.91
CA ALA A 30 -6.12 3.12 35.29
C ALA A 30 -5.96 2.07 34.18
N ILE A 31 -6.24 2.44 32.93
CA ILE A 31 -5.85 1.67 31.76
C ILE A 31 -4.36 1.91 31.58
N SER A 32 -3.54 1.22 32.37
CA SER A 32 -2.14 0.98 32.05
C SER A 32 -2.11 -0.10 30.96
N HIS A 33 -2.36 0.29 29.72
CA HIS A 33 -2.00 -0.57 28.59
C HIS A 33 -0.50 -0.36 28.38
N GLU A 34 0.31 -1.18 29.06
CA GLU A 34 1.69 -1.39 28.64
C GLU A 34 1.66 -1.85 27.19
N LEU A 35 2.08 -0.97 26.29
CA LEU A 35 2.36 -1.31 24.91
C LEU A 35 3.58 -2.22 24.92
N THR A 36 3.35 -3.53 25.05
CA THR A 36 4.38 -4.51 24.79
C THR A 36 4.87 -4.31 23.36
N PRO A 37 6.19 -4.23 23.11
CA PRO A 37 6.72 -4.11 21.77
C PRO A 37 6.23 -5.30 20.94
N VAL A 38 5.47 -5.03 19.89
CA VAL A 38 5.26 -6.01 18.83
C VAL A 38 6.60 -6.10 18.11
N GLU A 39 7.34 -7.14 18.43
CA GLU A 39 8.55 -7.51 17.71
C GLU A 39 8.11 -7.93 16.30
N ILE A 40 8.14 -7.00 15.36
CA ILE A 40 7.90 -7.30 13.95
C ILE A 40 9.15 -7.99 13.43
N GLU A 41 9.22 -9.30 13.65
CA GLU A 41 10.10 -10.19 12.92
C GLU A 41 9.62 -10.18 11.47
N ILE A 42 10.22 -9.33 10.63
CA ILE A 42 10.01 -9.39 9.18
C ILE A 42 10.77 -10.63 8.71
N GLU A 43 10.15 -11.79 8.91
CA GLU A 43 10.55 -13.01 8.24
C GLU A 43 10.53 -12.69 6.74
N THR A 44 11.67 -12.81 6.08
CA THR A 44 11.75 -12.70 4.63
C THR A 44 11.02 -13.90 4.07
N VAL A 45 9.69 -13.80 3.96
CA VAL A 45 8.86 -14.83 3.34
C VAL A 45 9.17 -14.79 1.84
N THR A 46 10.22 -15.49 1.45
CA THR A 46 10.42 -15.89 0.07
C THR A 46 9.39 -16.96 -0.21
N VAL A 47 8.24 -16.58 -0.79
CA VAL A 47 7.31 -17.58 -1.30
C VAL A 47 7.92 -18.12 -2.59
N ASP A 48 8.68 -19.22 -2.46
CA ASP A 48 9.20 -19.95 -3.61
C ASP A 48 8.08 -20.83 -4.18
N ASN A 49 7.19 -20.19 -4.95
CA ASN A 49 6.27 -20.93 -5.80
C ASN A 49 7.04 -21.38 -7.04
N ASP A 50 6.92 -22.67 -7.38
CA ASP A 50 7.42 -23.20 -8.64
C ASP A 50 6.87 -22.38 -9.80
N LYS A 51 7.76 -21.65 -10.47
CA LYS A 51 7.43 -20.76 -11.58
C LYS A 51 6.83 -21.56 -12.74
N PRO A 52 5.58 -21.28 -13.17
CA PRO A 52 5.00 -21.96 -14.30
C PRO A 52 5.79 -21.68 -15.59
N ASN A 53 5.92 -22.69 -16.45
CA ASN A 53 6.37 -22.48 -17.82
C ASN A 53 5.23 -21.87 -18.65
N PHE A 54 5.05 -20.55 -18.55
CA PHE A 54 3.97 -19.83 -19.24
C PHE A 54 4.00 -19.99 -20.78
N ALA A 55 5.15 -20.33 -21.35
CA ALA A 55 5.26 -20.58 -22.79
C ALA A 55 4.67 -21.92 -23.23
N ALA A 56 4.53 -22.88 -22.29
CA ALA A 56 3.93 -24.19 -22.56
C ALA A 56 2.39 -24.19 -22.47
N ILE A 57 1.78 -23.09 -22.01
CA ILE A 57 0.32 -22.97 -21.86
C ILE A 57 -0.27 -22.35 -23.13
N SER A 58 -0.92 -23.17 -23.95
CA SER A 58 -1.49 -22.74 -25.24
C SER A 58 -2.78 -21.94 -25.09
N GLU A 59 -3.63 -22.29 -24.12
CA GLU A 59 -4.92 -21.61 -23.92
C GLU A 59 -4.72 -20.23 -23.30
N VAL A 60 -5.14 -19.19 -24.02
CA VAL A 60 -4.85 -17.79 -23.65
C VAL A 60 -5.43 -17.45 -22.27
N THR A 61 -6.66 -17.84 -21.98
CA THR A 61 -7.28 -17.55 -20.68
C THR A 61 -6.55 -18.28 -19.54
N GLU A 62 -6.15 -19.53 -19.76
CA GLU A 62 -5.41 -20.32 -18.77
C GLU A 62 -4.02 -19.74 -18.51
N LYS A 63 -3.31 -19.31 -19.56
CA LYS A 63 -2.01 -18.65 -19.43
C LYS A 63 -2.10 -17.37 -18.60
N LYS A 64 -3.13 -16.56 -18.85
CA LYS A 64 -3.38 -15.31 -18.09
C LYS A 64 -3.68 -15.62 -16.62
N GLN A 65 -4.53 -16.61 -16.36
CA GLN A 65 -4.87 -17.05 -15.00
C GLN A 65 -3.62 -17.51 -14.26
N ALA A 66 -2.85 -18.44 -14.84
CA ALA A 66 -1.62 -18.96 -14.25
C ALA A 66 -0.60 -17.85 -13.97
N PHE A 67 -0.46 -16.88 -14.88
CA PHE A 67 0.44 -15.74 -14.70
C PHE A 67 0.01 -14.85 -13.52
N PHE A 68 -1.27 -14.51 -13.45
CA PHE A 68 -1.80 -13.71 -12.36
C PHE A 68 -1.73 -14.44 -11.02
N ASP A 69 -2.11 -15.70 -10.95
CA ASP A 69 -2.06 -16.49 -9.72
C ASP A 69 -0.63 -16.62 -9.18
N TYR A 70 0.33 -16.83 -10.08
CA TYR A 70 1.75 -16.89 -9.71
C TYR A 70 2.24 -15.58 -9.07
N LEU A 71 1.97 -14.42 -9.68
CA LEU A 71 2.44 -13.13 -9.16
C LEU A 71 1.62 -12.60 -7.99
N ARG A 72 0.32 -12.93 -7.91
CA ARG A 72 -0.59 -12.46 -6.86
C ARG A 72 -0.09 -12.81 -5.48
N VAL A 73 0.50 -13.99 -5.31
CA VAL A 73 1.13 -14.39 -4.05
C VAL A 73 2.16 -13.37 -3.56
N SER A 74 3.03 -12.89 -4.46
CA SER A 74 4.01 -11.86 -4.10
C SER A 74 3.39 -10.48 -3.89
N VAL A 75 2.36 -10.14 -4.67
CA VAL A 75 1.60 -8.89 -4.48
C VAL A 75 0.93 -8.85 -3.11
N ASP A 76 0.31 -9.96 -2.67
CA ASP A 76 -0.34 -10.06 -1.37
C ASP A 76 0.65 -9.88 -0.21
N VAL A 77 1.82 -10.50 -0.31
CA VAL A 77 2.90 -10.34 0.68
C VAL A 77 3.35 -8.88 0.76
N GLU A 78 3.61 -8.23 -0.38
CA GLU A 78 4.05 -6.83 -0.38
C GLU A 78 2.96 -5.86 0.06
N ASN A 79 1.70 -6.10 -0.30
CA ASN A 79 0.59 -5.27 0.16
C ASN A 79 0.42 -5.37 1.68
N LYS A 80 0.53 -6.57 2.26
CA LYS A 80 0.52 -6.76 3.73
C LYS A 80 1.67 -6.01 4.40
N ARG A 81 2.89 -6.10 3.84
CA ARG A 81 4.05 -5.33 4.34
C ARG A 81 3.78 -3.84 4.35
N ILE A 82 3.30 -3.29 3.22
CA ILE A 82 3.02 -1.85 3.08
C ILE A 82 1.90 -1.39 4.03
N VAL A 83 0.86 -2.21 4.23
CA VAL A 83 -0.22 -1.92 5.19
C VAL A 83 0.35 -1.84 6.61
N ALA A 84 1.16 -2.81 7.04
CA ALA A 84 1.78 -2.80 8.36
C ALA A 84 2.71 -1.58 8.57
N GLU A 85 3.49 -1.20 7.57
CA GLU A 85 4.32 0.02 7.60
C GLU A 85 3.47 1.29 7.72
N ARG A 86 2.33 1.34 7.03
CA ARG A 86 1.39 2.47 7.11
C ARG A 86 0.70 2.55 8.47
N GLU A 87 0.34 1.41 9.06
CA GLU A 87 -0.21 1.33 10.41
C GLU A 87 0.79 1.85 11.45
N LEU A 88 2.06 1.47 11.35
CA LEU A 88 3.14 2.00 12.18
C LEU A 88 3.23 3.53 12.11
N LEU A 89 3.22 4.10 10.89
CA LEU A 89 3.25 5.56 10.69
C LEU A 89 2.01 6.25 11.28
N THR A 90 0.84 5.65 11.10
CA THR A 90 -0.43 6.19 11.62
C THR A 90 -0.47 6.16 13.14
N ALA A 91 -0.05 5.06 13.75
CA ALA A 91 0.07 4.93 15.20
C ALA A 91 1.07 5.95 15.77
N THR A 92 2.21 6.13 15.10
CA THR A 92 3.21 7.15 15.46
C THR A 92 2.62 8.56 15.42
N LYS A 93 1.86 8.89 14.37
CA LYS A 93 1.18 10.19 14.23
C LYS A 93 0.19 10.45 15.38
N ILE A 94 -0.58 9.43 15.77
CA ILE A 94 -1.51 9.50 16.90
C ILE A 94 -0.74 9.69 18.22
N ALA A 95 0.34 8.94 18.43
CA ALA A 95 1.17 9.03 19.62
C ALA A 95 1.76 10.44 19.80
N ILE A 96 2.34 11.02 18.74
CA ILE A 96 2.90 12.38 18.78
C ILE A 96 1.81 13.41 19.05
N LYS A 97 0.63 13.30 18.40
CA LYS A 97 -0.52 14.19 18.65
C LYS A 97 -0.96 14.17 20.12
N ASN A 98 -0.80 13.03 20.79
CA ASN A 98 -1.14 12.85 22.21
C ASN A 98 0.04 13.11 23.17
N ASN A 99 1.13 13.72 22.68
CA ASN A 99 2.37 14.00 23.44
C ASN A 99 3.03 12.75 24.05
N ALA A 100 2.83 11.57 23.45
CA ALA A 100 3.52 10.36 23.87
C ALA A 100 4.99 10.38 23.45
N VAL A 101 5.85 9.76 24.26
CA VAL A 101 7.28 9.63 23.97
C VAL A 101 7.50 8.46 23.02
N ILE A 102 8.17 8.73 21.90
CA ILE A 102 8.62 7.68 20.95
C ILE A 102 9.88 7.04 21.51
N THR A 103 9.90 5.70 21.62
CA THR A 103 11.05 4.97 22.14
C THR A 103 12.22 5.00 21.16
N LYS A 104 13.45 4.75 21.64
CA LYS A 104 14.64 4.66 20.78
C LYS A 104 14.51 3.57 19.71
N GLU A 105 13.87 2.46 20.05
CA GLU A 105 13.59 1.36 19.12
C GLU A 105 12.62 1.79 18.02
N GLN A 106 11.49 2.42 18.40
CA GLN A 106 10.54 2.98 17.44
C GLN A 106 11.21 4.00 16.52
N GLN A 107 12.04 4.87 17.07
CA GLN A 107 12.81 5.84 16.29
C GLN A 107 13.76 5.16 15.30
N ALA A 108 14.44 4.09 15.70
CA ALA A 108 15.30 3.31 14.80
C ALA A 108 14.49 2.62 13.69
N ASN A 109 13.31 2.09 14.00
CA ASN A 109 12.41 1.46 13.03
C ASN A 109 11.92 2.49 12.00
N LEU A 110 11.47 3.65 12.47
CA LEU A 110 11.05 4.77 11.62
C LEU A 110 12.20 5.34 10.77
N ALA A 111 13.42 5.37 11.30
CA ALA A 111 14.59 5.78 10.54
C ALA A 111 14.89 4.82 9.39
N ARG A 112 14.81 3.50 9.64
CA ARG A 112 14.96 2.49 8.58
C ARG A 112 13.87 2.61 7.51
N LEU A 113 12.63 2.84 7.93
CA LEU A 113 11.50 3.03 7.01
C LEU A 113 11.65 4.32 6.18
N GLY A 114 12.03 5.44 6.80
CA GLY A 114 12.32 6.68 6.08
C GLY A 114 13.41 6.48 5.02
N ASN A 115 14.49 5.78 5.36
CA ASN A 115 15.56 5.46 4.42
C ASN A 115 15.08 4.56 3.26
N SER A 116 14.26 3.54 3.50
CA SER A 116 13.79 2.64 2.44
C SER A 116 12.90 3.36 1.41
N TYR A 117 12.14 4.36 1.86
CA TYR A 117 11.29 5.23 1.04
C TYR A 117 11.96 6.53 0.55
N ASN A 118 13.30 6.62 0.63
CA ASN A 118 14.09 7.78 0.22
C ASN A 118 13.63 9.10 0.86
N TRP A 119 13.20 9.05 2.12
CA TRP A 119 12.76 10.20 2.92
C TRP A 119 13.27 10.09 4.36
N PRO A 120 14.58 10.26 4.60
CA PRO A 120 15.18 10.12 5.92
C PRO A 120 14.59 11.11 6.93
N ILE A 121 14.62 10.75 8.21
CA ILE A 121 14.21 11.66 9.30
C ILE A 121 15.14 12.89 9.28
N PRO A 122 14.60 14.13 9.28
CA PRO A 122 15.42 15.33 9.28
C PRO A 122 16.13 15.51 10.62
N ALA A 123 17.15 16.39 10.65
CA ALA A 123 17.90 16.67 11.88
C ALA A 123 17.03 17.26 13.01
N SER A 124 15.88 17.87 12.66
CA SER A 124 14.87 18.34 13.61
C SER A 124 14.09 17.22 14.29
N GLY A 125 14.24 15.97 13.84
CA GLY A 125 13.52 14.81 14.37
C GLY A 125 12.24 14.49 13.60
N ILE A 126 11.43 13.61 14.19
CA ILE A 126 10.14 13.19 13.62
C ILE A 126 9.11 14.28 13.94
N ASP A 127 8.62 14.96 12.91
CA ASP A 127 7.55 15.95 13.02
C ASP A 127 6.34 15.58 12.14
N ASN A 128 5.28 16.40 12.21
CA ASN A 128 4.08 16.14 11.43
C ASN A 128 4.36 16.21 9.92
N ALA A 129 5.23 17.10 9.45
CA ALA A 129 5.53 17.25 8.03
C ALA A 129 6.22 16.00 7.46
N TRP A 130 7.19 15.44 8.19
CA TRP A 130 7.83 14.18 7.84
C TRP A 130 6.82 13.03 7.83
N LEU A 131 5.93 12.95 8.84
CA LEU A 131 4.90 11.91 8.90
C LEU A 131 3.89 12.01 7.75
N GLU A 132 3.45 13.20 7.35
CA GLU A 132 2.55 13.36 6.21
C GLU A 132 3.20 12.88 4.91
N GLU A 133 4.46 13.25 4.65
CA GLU A 133 5.16 12.81 3.44
C GLU A 133 5.43 11.30 3.45
N MET A 134 5.74 10.71 4.61
CA MET A 134 5.84 9.26 4.75
C MET A 134 4.48 8.58 4.49
N LEU A 135 3.38 9.09 5.03
CA LEU A 135 2.04 8.58 4.74
C LEU A 135 1.61 8.84 3.29
N HIS A 136 2.18 9.82 2.61
CA HIS A 136 1.96 10.03 1.18
C HIS A 136 2.65 8.94 0.33
N ARG A 137 3.87 8.54 0.74
CA ARG A 137 4.69 7.49 0.10
C ARG A 137 4.21 6.08 0.39
N VAL A 138 3.98 5.75 1.66
CA VAL A 138 3.74 4.38 2.14
C VAL A 138 2.26 4.03 2.03
N ASN A 139 1.85 3.53 0.87
CA ASN A 139 0.50 3.02 0.68
C ASN A 139 0.45 1.98 -0.45
N VAL A 140 -0.62 1.19 -0.47
CA VAL A 140 -0.81 0.12 -1.44
C VAL A 140 -1.00 0.67 -2.87
N ILE A 141 -0.79 -0.21 -3.84
CA ILE A 141 -1.14 -0.01 -5.25
C ILE A 141 -2.16 -1.11 -5.59
N PRO A 142 -3.26 -0.81 -6.29
CA PRO A 142 -4.28 -1.80 -6.63
C PRO A 142 -3.69 -2.98 -7.39
N GLU A 143 -4.07 -4.20 -7.01
CA GLU A 143 -3.57 -5.44 -7.61
C GLU A 143 -3.71 -5.44 -9.14
N ALA A 144 -4.88 -5.01 -9.64
CA ALA A 144 -5.15 -4.96 -11.08
C ALA A 144 -4.13 -4.11 -11.84
N LEU A 145 -3.63 -3.02 -11.26
CA LEU A 145 -2.58 -2.20 -11.88
C LEU A 145 -1.23 -2.93 -11.88
N ILE A 146 -0.84 -3.50 -10.73
CA ILE A 146 0.44 -4.21 -10.58
C ILE A 146 0.51 -5.39 -11.56
N LEU A 147 -0.52 -6.24 -11.57
CA LEU A 147 -0.57 -7.43 -12.41
C LEU A 147 -0.67 -7.08 -13.90
N THR A 148 -1.41 -6.02 -14.25
CA THR A 148 -1.48 -5.56 -15.65
C THR A 148 -0.14 -5.04 -16.14
N GLN A 149 0.57 -4.22 -15.35
CA GLN A 149 1.91 -3.79 -15.71
C GLN A 149 2.85 -4.98 -15.85
N ALA A 150 2.85 -5.90 -14.88
CA ALA A 150 3.67 -7.10 -14.96
C ALA A 150 3.39 -7.90 -16.24
N ALA A 151 2.12 -8.10 -16.61
CA ALA A 151 1.74 -8.81 -17.83
C ALA A 151 2.23 -8.10 -19.09
N ASN A 152 2.08 -6.77 -19.14
CA ASN A 152 2.51 -5.95 -20.26
C ASN A 152 4.04 -5.97 -20.44
N GLU A 153 4.79 -5.72 -19.37
CA GLU A 153 6.26 -5.63 -19.41
C GLU A 153 6.94 -6.99 -19.63
N SER A 154 6.32 -8.08 -19.16
CA SER A 154 6.91 -9.43 -19.24
C SER A 154 6.38 -10.29 -20.38
N ALA A 155 5.49 -9.76 -21.22
CA ALA A 155 4.74 -10.52 -22.21
C ALA A 155 4.09 -11.76 -21.56
N TRP A 156 3.32 -11.55 -20.49
CA TRP A 156 2.69 -12.61 -19.70
C TRP A 156 3.70 -13.65 -19.20
N GLY A 157 4.84 -13.18 -18.68
CA GLY A 157 5.89 -13.99 -18.09
C GLY A 157 6.80 -14.73 -19.06
N THR A 158 6.61 -14.57 -20.38
CA THR A 158 7.40 -15.29 -21.40
C THR A 158 8.63 -14.54 -21.91
N SER A 159 8.82 -13.27 -21.55
CA SER A 159 10.01 -12.52 -21.95
C SER A 159 11.29 -13.15 -21.39
N ARG A 160 12.41 -13.00 -22.11
CA ARG A 160 13.72 -13.50 -21.67
C ARG A 160 14.09 -13.01 -20.27
N PHE A 161 13.82 -11.73 -19.98
CA PHE A 161 14.11 -11.13 -18.68
C PHE A 161 13.22 -11.65 -17.56
N ALA A 162 11.94 -11.91 -17.85
CA ALA A 162 11.06 -12.57 -16.88
C ALA A 162 11.56 -13.99 -16.62
N VAL A 163 11.82 -14.78 -17.66
CA VAL A 163 12.24 -16.19 -17.55
C VAL A 163 13.57 -16.34 -16.81
N GLN A 164 14.62 -15.61 -17.21
CA GLN A 164 15.99 -15.83 -16.73
C GLN A 164 16.40 -14.95 -15.54
N ALA A 165 15.68 -13.85 -15.31
CA ALA A 165 16.05 -12.85 -14.30
C ALA A 165 14.90 -12.48 -13.34
N ASN A 166 13.76 -13.16 -13.43
CA ASN A 166 12.55 -12.85 -12.65
C ASN A 166 12.16 -11.37 -12.72
N ASN A 167 12.53 -10.67 -13.79
CA ASN A 167 12.21 -9.24 -13.95
C ASN A 167 10.90 -9.10 -14.71
N TYR A 168 9.80 -8.97 -13.95
CA TYR A 168 8.46 -8.88 -14.51
C TYR A 168 8.04 -7.47 -14.91
N PHE A 169 8.83 -6.45 -14.56
CA PHE A 169 8.46 -5.03 -14.69
C PHE A 169 9.45 -4.22 -15.55
N GLY A 170 10.42 -4.88 -16.20
CA GLY A 170 11.42 -4.22 -17.05
C GLY A 170 12.37 -3.30 -16.28
N GLN A 171 12.62 -3.57 -14.99
CA GLN A 171 13.41 -2.67 -14.14
C GLN A 171 14.88 -2.64 -14.55
N TRP A 172 15.40 -1.43 -14.79
CA TRP A 172 16.81 -1.20 -15.07
C TRP A 172 17.66 -1.18 -13.81
N CYS A 173 18.93 -1.56 -13.95
CA CYS A 173 19.97 -1.35 -12.96
C CYS A 173 21.24 -0.81 -13.65
N PHE A 174 22.07 -0.09 -12.89
CA PHE A 174 23.13 0.76 -13.46
C PHE A 174 24.54 0.36 -13.01
N SER A 175 24.69 -0.79 -12.35
CA SER A 175 25.99 -1.34 -11.95
C SER A 175 26.35 -2.50 -12.86
N LYS A 176 27.60 -2.60 -13.32
CA LYS A 176 28.00 -3.71 -14.20
C LYS A 176 27.77 -5.07 -13.51
N GLY A 177 27.07 -5.98 -14.16
CA GLY A 177 26.76 -7.31 -13.65
C GLY A 177 25.58 -7.38 -12.67
N CYS A 178 24.79 -6.30 -12.55
CA CYS A 178 23.57 -6.30 -11.73
C CYS A 178 22.41 -7.07 -12.39
N GLY A 179 22.53 -7.42 -13.67
CA GLY A 179 21.44 -8.05 -14.39
C GLY A 179 21.82 -8.63 -15.74
N LEU A 180 20.84 -8.67 -16.64
CA LEU A 180 20.99 -9.16 -18.00
C LEU A 180 21.22 -7.99 -18.96
N VAL A 181 22.25 -8.09 -19.79
CA VAL A 181 22.52 -7.09 -20.84
C VAL A 181 21.45 -7.23 -21.95
N PRO A 182 20.77 -6.14 -22.36
CA PRO A 182 19.89 -6.17 -23.53
C PRO A 182 20.65 -6.54 -24.80
N GLU A 183 20.06 -7.37 -25.66
CA GLU A 183 20.68 -7.77 -26.94
C GLU A 183 20.89 -6.56 -27.87
N GLN A 184 20.00 -5.57 -27.80
CA GLN A 184 20.02 -4.36 -28.62
C GLN A 184 20.38 -3.12 -27.79
N ARG A 185 21.30 -3.25 -26.84
CA ARG A 185 21.73 -2.10 -26.03
C ARG A 185 22.44 -1.06 -26.92
N PRO A 186 22.00 0.22 -26.95
CA PRO A 186 22.69 1.26 -27.69
C PRO A 186 24.15 1.41 -27.26
N GLU A 187 25.01 1.79 -28.20
CA GLU A 187 26.42 2.06 -27.89
C GLU A 187 26.53 3.16 -26.82
N GLY A 188 27.36 2.92 -25.80
CA GLY A 188 27.54 3.83 -24.67
C GLY A 188 26.52 3.69 -23.53
N ALA A 189 25.43 2.93 -23.69
CA ALA A 189 24.53 2.65 -22.59
C ALA A 189 25.16 1.64 -21.60
N THR A 190 25.12 1.97 -20.31
CA THR A 190 25.69 1.15 -19.22
C THR A 190 24.66 0.38 -18.42
N HIS A 191 23.37 0.64 -18.66
CA HIS A 191 22.29 -0.03 -17.95
C HIS A 191 22.17 -1.51 -18.36
N GLU A 192 21.72 -2.32 -17.40
CA GLU A 192 21.34 -3.72 -17.55
C GLU A 192 19.89 -3.88 -17.05
N VAL A 193 19.21 -4.95 -17.45
CA VAL A 193 17.89 -5.30 -16.89
C VAL A 193 18.12 -6.08 -15.61
N ALA A 194 17.68 -5.52 -14.48
CA ALA A 194 17.94 -6.08 -13.15
C ALA A 194 17.59 -7.57 -13.07
N LYS A 195 18.45 -8.34 -12.38
CA LYS A 195 18.17 -9.72 -12.03
C LYS A 195 17.70 -9.80 -10.59
N PHE A 196 16.61 -10.54 -10.39
CA PHE A 196 16.04 -10.82 -9.10
C PHE A 196 16.11 -12.32 -8.81
N ASP A 197 16.31 -12.65 -7.54
CA ASP A 197 16.37 -14.02 -7.05
C ASP A 197 14.98 -14.68 -7.10
N SER A 198 13.90 -13.89 -7.00
CA SER A 198 12.53 -14.38 -7.00
C SER A 198 11.52 -13.36 -7.57
N ALA A 199 10.31 -13.83 -7.87
CA ALA A 199 9.18 -12.96 -8.18
C ALA A 199 8.87 -11.98 -7.03
N GLN A 200 9.01 -12.44 -5.78
CA GLN A 200 8.86 -11.61 -4.58
C GLN A 200 9.75 -10.38 -4.64
N GLN A 201 11.04 -10.56 -4.91
CA GLN A 201 12.00 -9.47 -4.96
C GLN A 201 11.72 -8.51 -6.13
N SER A 202 11.26 -9.02 -7.27
CA SER A 202 10.85 -8.19 -8.41
C SER A 202 9.64 -7.31 -8.08
N VAL A 203 8.60 -7.88 -7.43
CA VAL A 203 7.40 -7.13 -7.00
C VAL A 203 7.75 -6.11 -5.94
N ASN A 204 8.58 -6.46 -4.95
CA ASN A 204 9.09 -5.54 -3.94
C ASN A 204 9.80 -4.34 -4.57
N ALA A 205 10.76 -4.59 -5.47
CA ALA A 205 11.53 -3.53 -6.12
C ALA A 205 10.62 -2.58 -6.93
N TYR A 206 9.65 -3.13 -7.66
CA TYR A 206 8.68 -2.35 -8.42
C TYR A 206 7.81 -1.47 -7.50
N LEU A 207 7.22 -2.04 -6.45
CA LEU A 207 6.37 -1.28 -5.52
C LEU A 207 7.15 -0.20 -4.77
N MET A 208 8.39 -0.50 -4.37
CA MET A 208 9.27 0.50 -3.77
C MET A 208 9.60 1.62 -4.75
N ASN A 209 9.87 1.32 -6.03
CA ASN A 209 10.09 2.34 -7.05
C ASN A 209 8.88 3.28 -7.19
N ILE A 210 7.67 2.73 -7.35
CA ILE A 210 6.43 3.51 -7.45
C ILE A 210 6.21 4.38 -6.20
N ASN A 211 6.44 3.82 -5.01
CA ASN A 211 6.16 4.52 -3.76
C ASN A 211 7.22 5.55 -3.34
N ARG A 212 8.46 5.49 -3.86
CA ARG A 212 9.56 6.38 -3.40
C ARG A 212 10.14 7.30 -4.45
N ASN A 213 10.02 6.96 -5.74
CA ASN A 213 10.63 7.75 -6.80
C ASN A 213 9.82 9.04 -7.04
N ALA A 214 10.51 10.17 -7.21
CA ALA A 214 9.90 11.46 -7.49
C ALA A 214 9.11 11.46 -8.81
N ALA A 215 9.50 10.63 -9.78
CA ALA A 215 8.81 10.49 -11.06
C ALA A 215 7.34 10.05 -10.95
N TYR A 216 6.94 9.46 -9.81
CA TYR A 216 5.57 8.99 -9.55
C TYR A 216 4.87 9.78 -8.44
N SER A 217 5.28 11.04 -8.20
CA SER A 217 4.57 11.90 -7.23
C SER A 217 3.10 12.09 -7.61
N GLU A 218 2.81 12.31 -8.90
CA GLU A 218 1.44 12.48 -9.40
C GLU A 218 0.56 11.27 -9.12
N LEU A 219 1.09 10.05 -9.26
CA LEU A 219 0.38 8.82 -8.86
C LEU A 219 0.02 8.85 -7.38
N ARG A 220 0.96 9.28 -6.52
CA ARG A 220 0.73 9.35 -5.07
C ARG A 220 -0.27 10.45 -4.72
N ASP A 221 -0.26 11.58 -5.43
CA ASP A 221 -1.22 12.66 -5.27
C ASP A 221 -2.65 12.18 -5.62
N ILE A 222 -2.80 11.48 -6.75
CA ILE A 222 -4.08 10.85 -7.14
C ILE A 222 -4.54 9.89 -6.05
N ARG A 223 -3.64 9.02 -5.57
CA ARG A 223 -3.95 8.07 -4.49
C ARG A 223 -4.36 8.77 -3.20
N ALA A 224 -3.71 9.86 -2.82
CA ALA A 224 -4.07 10.66 -1.65
C ALA A 224 -5.45 11.29 -1.80
N GLN A 225 -5.76 11.83 -2.98
CA GLN A 225 -7.09 12.38 -3.26
C GLN A 225 -8.19 11.31 -3.19
N MET A 226 -7.93 10.10 -3.68
CA MET A 226 -8.84 8.97 -3.54
C MET A 226 -9.10 8.60 -2.08
N MET A 227 -8.07 8.64 -1.23
CA MET A 227 -8.24 8.41 0.21
C MET A 227 -9.11 9.48 0.88
N LEU A 228 -8.90 10.76 0.54
CA LEU A 228 -9.73 11.85 1.05
C LEU A 228 -11.20 11.67 0.68
N ASN A 229 -11.45 11.09 -0.51
CA ASN A 229 -12.78 10.77 -1.00
C ASN A 229 -13.31 9.41 -0.50
N GLN A 230 -12.60 8.73 0.42
CA GLN A 230 -12.96 7.42 0.96
C GLN A 230 -13.17 6.34 -0.12
N SER A 231 -12.45 6.47 -1.24
CA SER A 231 -12.50 5.48 -2.32
C SER A 231 -11.74 4.21 -1.95
N ASP A 232 -12.20 3.07 -2.44
CA ASP A 232 -11.48 1.80 -2.30
C ASP A 232 -10.23 1.78 -3.19
N LEU A 233 -9.05 1.87 -2.56
CA LEU A 233 -7.75 1.85 -3.22
C LEU A 233 -7.37 0.49 -3.81
N THR A 234 -8.12 -0.57 -3.53
CA THR A 234 -7.87 -1.91 -4.07
C THR A 234 -8.67 -2.21 -5.33
N SER A 235 -9.69 -1.38 -5.62
CA SER A 235 -10.61 -1.57 -6.73
C SER A 235 -9.95 -1.42 -8.12
N PRO A 236 -10.54 -2.01 -9.18
CA PRO A 236 -10.16 -1.73 -10.57
C PRO A 236 -10.28 -0.25 -10.96
N ASP A 237 -11.22 0.50 -10.36
CA ASP A 237 -11.36 1.93 -10.61
C ASP A 237 -10.17 2.72 -10.05
N ALA A 238 -9.65 2.32 -8.88
CA ALA A 238 -8.39 2.83 -8.38
C ALA A 238 -7.22 2.48 -9.30
N ALA A 239 -7.19 1.28 -9.89
CA ALA A 239 -6.18 0.92 -10.88
C ALA A 239 -6.21 1.84 -12.10
N LEU A 240 -7.40 2.15 -12.62
CA LEU A 240 -7.58 3.09 -13.73
C LEU A 240 -7.13 4.50 -13.34
N ALA A 241 -7.54 5.00 -12.18
CA ALA A 241 -7.17 6.33 -11.71
C ALA A 241 -5.65 6.46 -11.50
N LEU A 242 -5.03 5.52 -10.77
CA LEU A 242 -3.59 5.57 -10.46
C LEU A 242 -2.73 5.37 -11.71
N SER A 243 -3.22 4.66 -12.73
CA SER A 243 -2.51 4.53 -14.01
C SER A 243 -2.24 5.89 -14.67
N GLN A 244 -3.09 6.89 -14.40
CA GLN A 244 -2.92 8.25 -14.90
C GLN A 244 -1.72 8.96 -14.29
N GLY A 245 -1.07 8.43 -13.24
CA GLY A 245 0.17 9.00 -12.69
C GLY A 245 1.45 8.34 -13.23
N LEU A 246 1.36 7.49 -14.26
CA LEU A 246 2.48 6.69 -14.79
C LEU A 246 3.11 7.27 -16.07
N GLN A 247 2.92 8.55 -16.40
CA GLN A 247 3.45 9.17 -17.62
C GLN A 247 4.96 9.00 -17.76
N ARG A 248 5.68 9.00 -16.64
CA ARG A 248 7.14 8.86 -16.58
C ARG A 248 7.61 7.41 -16.49
N TYR A 249 6.70 6.44 -16.44
CA TYR A 249 7.04 5.02 -16.40
C TYR A 249 7.58 4.52 -17.73
N SER A 250 6.99 4.98 -18.84
CA SER A 250 7.35 4.58 -20.20
C SER A 250 7.65 5.81 -21.06
N GLU A 251 8.62 5.70 -21.95
CA GLU A 251 8.90 6.72 -22.98
C GLU A 251 7.68 6.97 -23.89
N ARG A 252 6.75 6.01 -23.97
CA ARG A 252 5.49 6.13 -24.72
C ARG A 252 4.46 7.06 -24.05
N GLY A 253 4.68 7.47 -22.79
CA GLY A 253 3.81 8.42 -22.09
C GLY A 253 2.34 8.00 -22.08
N GLN A 254 1.44 8.86 -22.57
CA GLN A 254 -0.01 8.60 -22.54
C GLN A 254 -0.42 7.32 -23.28
N ALA A 255 0.24 6.98 -24.39
CA ALA A 255 -0.08 5.76 -25.14
C ALA A 255 0.18 4.48 -24.34
N TYR A 256 1.07 4.53 -23.34
CA TYR A 256 1.27 3.44 -22.39
C TYR A 256 0.12 3.37 -21.39
N ILE A 257 -0.33 4.51 -20.87
CA ILE A 257 -1.46 4.59 -19.93
C ILE A 257 -2.74 4.03 -20.58
N ASP A 258 -3.03 4.42 -21.82
CA ASP A 258 -4.21 3.96 -22.55
C ASP A 258 -4.21 2.44 -22.76
N GLU A 259 -3.03 1.86 -23.01
CA GLU A 259 -2.84 0.41 -23.12
C GLU A 259 -3.09 -0.29 -21.80
N LEU A 260 -2.52 0.19 -20.70
CA LEU A 260 -2.76 -0.37 -19.36
C LEU A 260 -4.26 -0.34 -19.01
N GLN A 261 -4.93 0.79 -19.22
CA GLN A 261 -6.35 0.92 -18.93
C GLN A 261 -7.21 -0.02 -19.79
N THR A 262 -6.82 -0.21 -21.05
CA THR A 262 -7.48 -1.18 -21.94
C THR A 262 -7.29 -2.61 -21.43
N MET A 263 -6.08 -2.98 -21.01
CA MET A 263 -5.79 -4.28 -20.42
C MET A 263 -6.55 -4.50 -19.10
N ILE A 264 -6.62 -3.50 -18.22
CA ILE A 264 -7.39 -3.56 -16.97
C ILE A 264 -8.86 -3.87 -17.27
N ARG A 265 -9.49 -3.14 -18.20
CA ARG A 265 -10.90 -3.37 -18.58
C ARG A 265 -11.10 -4.74 -19.25
N PHE A 266 -10.22 -5.13 -20.15
CA PHE A 266 -10.32 -6.40 -20.88
C PHE A 266 -10.21 -7.60 -19.94
N ASN A 267 -9.34 -7.51 -18.94
CA ASN A 267 -9.07 -8.58 -17.98
C ASN A 267 -9.96 -8.51 -16.71
N HIS A 268 -11.09 -7.79 -16.74
CA HIS A 268 -11.96 -7.57 -15.57
C HIS A 268 -12.35 -8.86 -14.81
N LYS A 269 -12.51 -9.99 -15.52
CA LYS A 269 -12.84 -11.30 -14.93
C LYS A 269 -11.78 -11.85 -13.97
N PHE A 270 -10.57 -11.32 -14.02
CA PHE A 270 -9.43 -11.75 -13.19
C PHE A 270 -9.24 -10.89 -11.94
N TRP A 271 -9.96 -9.77 -11.84
CA TRP A 271 -9.92 -8.92 -10.66
C TRP A 271 -10.91 -9.49 -9.66
N LEU A 272 -10.40 -9.85 -8.49
CA LEU A 272 -11.22 -10.32 -7.39
C LEU A 272 -12.20 -9.20 -7.02
N THR A 273 -13.49 -9.54 -6.95
CA THR A 273 -14.54 -8.73 -6.31
C THR A 273 -14.69 -9.09 -4.85
#